data_AF-A0A5Q2MNN5-F1
#
_entry.id   AF-A0A5Q2MNN5-F1
#
_cell.length_a   1.000
_cell.length_b   1.000
_cell.length_c   1.000
_cell.angle_alpha   90.00
_cell.angle_beta   90.00
_cell.angle_gamma   90.00
#
_symmetry.space_group_name_H-M   'P 1'
#
loop_
_entity.id
_entity.type
_entity.pdbx_description
1 polymer ?
#
loop_
_entity_poly.entity_id
_entity_poly.type
_entity_poly.pdbx_seq_one_letter_code
_entity_poly.pdbx_strand_id
1 'polypeptide(L)'
;MGSCMSDQPGLSIFDAADRSADASFPLARRGGYDTDAVDAWVRTQSAELHRAADDLRALQAENESLREAVDSLTARIEAFERPTYTGLGNHAAQLLGLAEQEAEVVRSRAVRDADELVAKAEEEATLVRVAAEHEAEQMRGQAIVELEDKRKQLLEDVEAMRAEASAQADDLLAQTQREVAQLRLAAEQEAQNMRLGATRDVEQARAAADREVTEARRVLAVEKERLAREAAENHASATDQTAKLVQDAETRASAADARAREAMAQAAKAREAATAEAARVMENARTEVAQLIASATAEAQKIRVTATTEADRHTRTLRAEVEDLQRRREGILAQMGQLRDIVSSFAPTSVEVTQPDAVDEDDAVDTDEVEVAEAAETEPVDAAAAAQPEPAVQQRKDAS
;
A
#
# COMPACT_ATOMS: atom_id res chain seq x y z
N MET A 1 132.26 -17.68 -115.96
CA MET A 1 133.34 -18.37 -116.70
C MET A 1 132.76 -18.96 -117.97
N GLY A 2 133.55 -19.13 -119.03
CA GLY A 2 133.01 -19.51 -120.34
C GLY A 2 132.86 -21.02 -120.53
N SER A 3 131.97 -21.39 -121.45
CA SER A 3 132.04 -22.62 -122.23
C SER A 3 131.49 -22.33 -123.62
N CYS A 4 132.38 -22.20 -124.60
CA CYS A 4 131.98 -22.14 -126.01
C CYS A 4 131.70 -23.57 -126.47
N MET A 5 130.43 -23.95 -126.60
CA MET A 5 130.05 -25.14 -127.37
C MET A 5 129.40 -24.67 -128.67
N SER A 6 130.14 -24.86 -129.75
CA SER A 6 129.62 -24.74 -131.12
C SER A 6 128.58 -25.83 -131.35
N ASP A 7 127.39 -25.44 -131.81
CA ASP A 7 126.51 -26.38 -132.50
C ASP A 7 126.66 -26.18 -134.02
N GLN A 8 126.55 -27.28 -134.77
CA GLN A 8 127.09 -27.40 -136.12
C GLN A 8 125.95 -27.55 -137.14
N PRO A 9 125.99 -26.91 -138.33
CA PRO A 9 124.82 -26.80 -139.20
C PRO A 9 124.31 -28.16 -139.73
N GLY A 10 123.27 -28.67 -139.06
CA GLY A 10 122.65 -29.96 -139.32
C GLY A 10 121.79 -29.99 -140.58
N LEU A 11 122.43 -30.24 -141.72
CA LEU A 11 121.83 -30.82 -142.93
C LEU A 11 120.61 -30.07 -143.51
N SER A 12 120.88 -29.12 -144.40
CA SER A 12 119.93 -28.51 -145.35
C SER A 12 119.34 -29.47 -146.40
N ILE A 13 119.30 -30.77 -146.12
CA ILE A 13 118.66 -31.80 -146.94
C ILE A 13 117.13 -31.68 -146.86
N PHE A 14 116.58 -31.31 -145.70
CA PHE A 14 115.13 -31.15 -145.53
C PHE A 14 114.59 -29.90 -146.25
N ASP A 15 115.38 -28.83 -146.36
CA ASP A 15 115.08 -27.66 -147.20
C ASP A 15 115.15 -27.96 -148.72
N ALA A 16 115.69 -29.13 -149.11
CA ALA A 16 115.56 -29.65 -150.47
C ALA A 16 114.29 -30.50 -150.67
N ALA A 17 113.59 -30.91 -149.61
CA ALA A 17 112.30 -31.62 -149.71
C ALA A 17 111.20 -30.69 -150.24
N ASP A 18 111.09 -29.48 -149.68
CA ASP A 18 110.19 -28.42 -150.18
C ASP A 18 110.43 -28.09 -151.67
N ARG A 19 111.67 -28.22 -152.14
CA ARG A 19 112.07 -27.97 -153.54
C ARG A 19 111.93 -29.18 -154.47
N SER A 20 111.57 -30.35 -153.95
CA SER A 20 111.42 -31.60 -154.73
C SER A 20 109.99 -32.14 -154.78
N ALA A 21 109.02 -31.43 -154.19
CA ALA A 21 107.60 -31.72 -154.34
C ALA A 21 107.09 -31.71 -155.80
N ASP A 22 107.74 -30.96 -156.70
CA ASP A 22 107.46 -30.90 -158.15
C ASP A 22 108.30 -31.90 -158.99
N ALA A 23 109.13 -32.74 -158.38
CA ALA A 23 110.12 -33.57 -159.10
C ALA A 23 109.54 -34.91 -159.61
N SER A 24 108.89 -34.89 -160.78
CA SER A 24 108.35 -36.11 -161.42
C SER A 24 109.45 -37.11 -161.84
N PHE A 25 109.32 -38.37 -161.41
CA PHE A 25 110.25 -39.46 -161.75
C PHE A 25 110.06 -39.99 -163.19
N PRO A 26 111.14 -40.36 -163.92
CA PRO A 26 111.04 -40.77 -165.32
C PRO A 26 110.43 -42.18 -165.50
N LEU A 27 109.34 -42.28 -166.28
CA LEU A 27 108.60 -43.52 -166.49
C LEU A 27 109.34 -44.52 -167.40
N ALA A 28 109.79 -45.64 -166.83
CA ALA A 28 110.41 -46.75 -167.55
C ALA A 28 109.36 -47.75 -168.08
N ARG A 29 109.34 -47.98 -169.41
CA ARG A 29 108.28 -48.75 -170.11
C ARG A 29 108.20 -50.27 -169.85
N ARG A 30 108.93 -50.83 -168.89
CA ARG A 30 108.81 -52.26 -168.51
C ARG A 30 109.35 -52.53 -167.09
N GLY A 31 108.45 -52.62 -166.11
CA GLY A 31 108.78 -53.08 -164.75
C GLY A 31 109.22 -52.01 -163.73
N GLY A 32 108.75 -50.76 -163.89
CA GLY A 32 108.91 -49.73 -162.86
C GLY A 32 107.92 -49.89 -161.69
N TYR A 33 108.14 -49.12 -160.62
CA TYR A 33 107.20 -49.00 -159.49
C TYR A 33 105.90 -48.31 -159.90
N ASP A 34 104.83 -48.57 -159.15
CA ASP A 34 103.54 -47.89 -159.28
C ASP A 34 103.66 -46.43 -158.82
N THR A 35 103.40 -45.49 -159.73
CA THR A 35 103.56 -44.04 -159.48
C THR A 35 102.60 -43.54 -158.41
N ASP A 36 101.35 -44.00 -158.42
CA ASP A 36 100.31 -43.49 -157.52
C ASP A 36 100.62 -43.89 -156.06
N ALA A 37 101.21 -45.08 -155.88
CA ALA A 37 101.67 -45.58 -154.59
C ALA A 37 102.91 -44.84 -154.08
N VAL A 38 103.87 -44.51 -154.95
CA VAL A 38 105.06 -43.73 -154.60
C VAL A 38 104.66 -42.29 -154.24
N ASP A 39 103.84 -41.64 -155.05
CA ASP A 39 103.39 -40.26 -154.80
C ASP A 39 102.53 -40.16 -153.53
N ALA A 40 101.76 -41.20 -153.17
CA ALA A 40 101.07 -41.28 -151.89
C ALA A 40 102.02 -41.42 -150.70
N TRP A 41 103.08 -42.25 -150.83
CA TRP A 41 104.10 -42.40 -149.79
C TRP A 41 104.92 -41.12 -149.59
N VAL A 42 105.36 -40.48 -150.68
CA VAL A 42 106.10 -39.20 -150.63
C VAL A 42 105.27 -38.10 -149.95
N ARG A 43 103.97 -37.97 -150.29
CA ARG A 43 103.06 -37.03 -149.63
C ARG A 43 102.83 -37.33 -148.15
N THR A 44 102.95 -38.59 -147.74
CA THR A 44 102.86 -38.98 -146.33
C THR A 44 104.13 -38.62 -145.57
N GLN A 45 105.30 -38.88 -146.15
CA GLN A 45 106.59 -38.56 -145.55
C GLN A 45 106.87 -37.05 -145.48
N SER A 46 106.47 -36.26 -146.49
CA SER A 46 106.56 -34.80 -146.38
C SER A 46 105.65 -34.25 -145.28
N ALA A 47 104.42 -34.76 -145.15
CA ALA A 47 103.51 -34.38 -144.07
C ALA A 47 104.03 -34.77 -142.67
N GLU A 48 104.78 -35.86 -142.53
CA GLU A 48 105.46 -36.23 -141.27
C GLU A 48 106.66 -35.32 -140.98
N LEU A 49 107.47 -34.98 -141.99
CA LEU A 49 108.60 -34.04 -141.85
C LEU A 49 108.14 -32.61 -141.50
N HIS A 50 107.05 -32.12 -142.10
CA HIS A 50 106.50 -30.80 -141.75
C HIS A 50 106.03 -30.75 -140.29
N ARG A 51 105.32 -31.78 -139.81
CA ARG A 51 104.94 -31.89 -138.38
C ARG A 51 106.16 -31.85 -137.46
N ALA A 52 107.16 -32.68 -137.73
CA ALA A 52 108.39 -32.72 -136.93
C ALA A 52 109.15 -31.38 -136.94
N ALA A 53 109.11 -30.63 -138.04
CA ALA A 53 109.70 -29.29 -138.12
C ALA A 53 108.89 -28.24 -137.35
N ASP A 54 107.56 -28.33 -137.33
CA ASP A 54 106.68 -27.43 -136.56
C ASP A 54 106.74 -27.73 -135.05
N ASP A 55 106.79 -29.01 -134.66
CA ASP A 55 107.01 -29.44 -133.28
C ASP A 55 108.37 -28.92 -132.75
N LEU A 56 109.43 -28.97 -133.58
CA LEU A 56 110.74 -28.42 -133.22
C LEU A 56 110.69 -26.89 -133.00
N ARG A 57 109.98 -26.16 -133.87
CA ARG A 57 109.78 -24.70 -133.73
C ARG A 57 109.00 -24.35 -132.46
N ALA A 58 107.97 -25.12 -132.13
CA ALA A 58 107.20 -24.95 -130.89
C ALA A 58 108.08 -25.15 -129.64
N LEU A 59 108.86 -26.23 -129.60
CA LEU A 59 109.79 -26.51 -128.49
C LEU A 59 110.91 -25.46 -128.36
N GLN A 60 111.36 -24.86 -129.46
CA GLN A 60 112.32 -23.76 -129.45
C GLN A 60 111.72 -22.48 -128.84
N ALA A 61 110.51 -22.10 -129.24
CA ALA A 61 109.79 -20.95 -128.66
C ALA A 61 109.46 -21.16 -127.17
N GLU A 62 109.09 -22.38 -126.78
CA GLU A 62 108.90 -22.74 -125.36
C GLU A 62 110.20 -22.57 -124.57
N ASN A 63 111.33 -23.07 -125.08
CA ASN A 63 112.65 -22.91 -124.45
C ASN A 63 113.08 -21.44 -124.27
N GLU A 64 112.74 -20.56 -125.22
CA GLU A 64 113.02 -19.13 -125.11
C GLU A 64 112.16 -18.48 -124.01
N SER A 65 110.86 -18.78 -123.98
CA SER A 65 109.95 -18.30 -122.93
C SER A 65 110.35 -18.77 -121.52
N LEU A 66 110.88 -20.00 -121.39
CA LEU A 66 111.39 -20.55 -120.13
C LEU A 66 112.68 -19.85 -119.67
N ARG A 67 113.53 -19.38 -120.59
CA ARG A 67 114.72 -18.60 -120.27
C ARG A 67 114.38 -17.20 -119.77
N GLU A 68 113.47 -16.50 -120.45
CA GLU A 68 112.95 -15.20 -119.98
C GLU A 68 112.32 -15.31 -118.59
N ALA A 69 111.57 -16.39 -118.33
CA ALA A 69 111.03 -16.68 -117.01
C ALA A 69 112.13 -16.87 -115.96
N VAL A 70 113.18 -17.66 -116.24
CA VAL A 70 114.33 -17.88 -115.34
C VAL A 70 115.09 -16.59 -115.05
N ASP A 71 115.37 -15.76 -116.06
CA ASP A 71 116.06 -14.47 -115.88
C ASP A 71 115.22 -13.50 -115.04
N SER A 72 113.90 -13.44 -115.27
CA SER A 72 112.99 -12.60 -114.47
C SER A 72 112.92 -13.03 -113.00
N LEU A 73 112.98 -14.34 -112.72
CA LEU A 73 113.03 -14.90 -111.37
C LEU A 73 114.39 -14.63 -110.72
N THR A 74 115.49 -14.74 -111.46
CA THR A 74 116.85 -14.48 -110.98
C THR A 74 117.03 -13.01 -110.57
N ALA A 75 116.58 -12.06 -111.41
CA ALA A 75 116.60 -10.63 -111.08
C ALA A 75 115.75 -10.31 -109.83
N ARG A 76 114.63 -11.03 -109.63
CA ARG A 76 113.76 -10.90 -108.46
C ARG A 76 114.40 -11.47 -107.18
N ILE A 77 115.33 -12.42 -107.29
CA ILE A 77 116.14 -12.95 -106.18
C ILE A 77 117.30 -12.00 -105.85
N GLU A 78 118.04 -11.48 -106.84
CA GLU A 78 119.12 -10.50 -106.58
C GLU A 78 118.60 -9.22 -105.88
N ALA A 79 117.39 -8.77 -106.24
CA ALA A 79 116.71 -7.66 -105.58
C ALA A 79 116.40 -7.91 -104.09
N PHE A 80 116.33 -9.17 -103.67
CA PHE A 80 116.14 -9.59 -102.27
C PHE A 80 117.49 -9.64 -101.52
N GLU A 81 118.57 -10.05 -102.19
CA GLU A 81 119.93 -10.12 -101.62
C GLU A 81 120.60 -8.74 -101.43
N ARG A 82 120.15 -7.70 -102.15
CA ARG A 82 120.73 -6.33 -102.05
C ARG A 82 119.67 -5.26 -101.76
N PRO A 83 119.19 -5.13 -100.50
CA PRO A 83 118.15 -4.17 -100.14
C PRO A 83 118.57 -2.71 -100.39
N THR A 84 117.76 -1.99 -101.17
CA THR A 84 117.87 -0.54 -101.35
C THR A 84 116.91 0.20 -100.42
N TYR A 85 117.22 1.46 -100.08
CA TYR A 85 116.41 2.26 -99.15
C TYR A 85 114.96 2.46 -99.62
N THR A 86 114.75 2.55 -100.93
CA THR A 86 113.43 2.57 -101.58
C THR A 86 112.71 1.22 -101.49
N GLY A 87 113.44 0.11 -101.63
CA GLY A 87 112.91 -1.25 -101.41
C GLY A 87 112.45 -1.46 -99.97
N LEU A 88 113.23 -1.00 -98.99
CA LEU A 88 112.86 -1.03 -97.57
C LEU A 88 111.64 -0.15 -97.28
N GLY A 89 111.54 1.04 -97.89
CA GLY A 89 110.35 1.90 -97.78
C GLY A 89 109.09 1.24 -98.35
N ASN A 90 109.17 0.63 -99.53
CA ASN A 90 108.07 -0.10 -100.14
C ASN A 90 107.68 -1.36 -99.33
N HIS A 91 108.65 -2.09 -98.79
CA HIS A 91 108.38 -3.24 -97.93
C HIS A 91 107.74 -2.83 -96.60
N ALA A 92 108.20 -1.74 -95.98
CA ALA A 92 107.58 -1.18 -94.78
C ALA A 92 106.14 -0.70 -95.05
N ALA A 93 105.87 -0.10 -96.21
CA ALA A 93 104.51 0.26 -96.63
C ALA A 93 103.61 -0.97 -96.88
N GLN A 94 104.15 -2.06 -97.44
CA GLN A 94 103.44 -3.33 -97.60
C GLN A 94 103.14 -4.00 -96.25
N LEU A 95 104.10 -4.01 -95.32
CA LEU A 95 103.90 -4.51 -93.96
C LEU A 95 102.88 -3.66 -93.20
N LEU A 96 102.91 -2.34 -93.35
CA LEU A 96 101.92 -1.44 -92.74
C LEU A 96 100.52 -1.69 -93.32
N GLY A 97 100.37 -1.76 -94.65
CA GLY A 97 99.08 -2.05 -95.28
C GLY A 97 98.54 -3.44 -94.91
N LEU A 98 99.40 -4.44 -94.76
CA LEU A 98 99.00 -5.78 -94.29
C LEU A 98 98.64 -5.78 -92.80
N ALA A 99 99.32 -4.98 -91.97
CA ALA A 99 98.98 -4.78 -90.56
C ALA A 99 97.68 -3.96 -90.38
N GLU A 100 97.40 -2.99 -91.25
CA GLU A 100 96.14 -2.26 -91.29
C GLU A 100 94.98 -3.15 -91.75
N GLN A 101 95.21 -4.03 -92.74
CA GLN A 101 94.25 -5.04 -93.18
C GLN A 101 93.98 -6.07 -92.07
N GLU A 102 95.01 -6.60 -91.42
CA GLU A 102 94.84 -7.52 -90.28
C GLU A 102 94.16 -6.82 -89.09
N ALA A 103 94.49 -5.56 -88.81
CA ALA A 103 93.80 -4.78 -87.78
C ALA A 103 92.32 -4.56 -88.12
N GLU A 104 91.94 -4.43 -89.39
CA GLU A 104 90.53 -4.35 -89.82
C GLU A 104 89.83 -5.72 -89.78
N VAL A 105 90.52 -6.81 -90.08
CA VAL A 105 90.01 -8.18 -89.85
C VAL A 105 89.77 -8.42 -88.36
N VAL A 106 90.70 -8.01 -87.49
CA VAL A 106 90.57 -8.11 -86.02
C VAL A 106 89.47 -7.17 -85.50
N ARG A 107 89.36 -5.92 -85.97
CA ARG A 107 88.27 -4.99 -85.60
C ARG A 107 86.92 -5.53 -86.02
N SER A 108 86.74 -5.88 -87.29
CA SER A 108 85.46 -6.38 -87.80
C SER A 108 85.07 -7.71 -87.16
N ARG A 109 86.05 -8.54 -86.73
CA ARG A 109 85.80 -9.71 -85.90
C ARG A 109 85.36 -9.32 -84.49
N ALA A 110 86.09 -8.45 -83.80
CA ALA A 110 85.75 -8.02 -82.45
C ALA A 110 84.37 -7.34 -82.36
N VAL A 111 83.96 -6.63 -83.41
CA VAL A 111 82.58 -6.10 -83.55
C VAL A 111 81.58 -7.24 -83.67
N ARG A 112 81.78 -8.21 -84.57
CA ARG A 112 80.88 -9.39 -84.70
C ARG A 112 80.81 -10.23 -83.43
N ASP A 113 81.96 -10.49 -82.79
CA ASP A 113 82.06 -11.24 -81.53
C ASP A 113 81.32 -10.48 -80.39
N ALA A 114 81.29 -9.14 -80.43
CA ALA A 114 80.53 -8.30 -79.49
C ALA A 114 79.03 -8.21 -79.82
N ASP A 115 78.64 -8.07 -81.09
CA ASP A 115 77.24 -8.09 -81.54
C ASP A 115 76.59 -9.44 -81.20
N GLU A 116 77.31 -10.55 -81.40
CA GLU A 116 76.90 -11.89 -80.96
C GLU A 116 76.75 -11.99 -79.44
N LEU A 117 77.62 -11.33 -78.66
CA LEU A 117 77.54 -11.34 -77.20
C LEU A 117 76.34 -10.51 -76.70
N VAL A 118 76.07 -9.36 -77.33
CA VAL A 118 74.87 -8.54 -77.04
C VAL A 118 73.60 -9.32 -77.39
N ALA A 119 73.53 -9.95 -78.56
CA ALA A 119 72.36 -10.75 -78.95
C ALA A 119 72.09 -11.91 -77.96
N LYS A 120 73.14 -12.62 -77.51
CA LYS A 120 73.01 -13.67 -76.48
C LYS A 120 72.58 -13.11 -75.13
N ALA A 121 73.14 -11.98 -74.70
CA ALA A 121 72.73 -11.32 -73.45
C ALA A 121 71.29 -10.78 -73.51
N GLU A 122 70.81 -10.34 -74.67
CA GLU A 122 69.41 -9.95 -74.89
C GLU A 122 68.48 -11.18 -74.86
N GLU A 123 68.86 -12.29 -75.50
CA GLU A 123 68.13 -13.57 -75.42
C GLU A 123 68.03 -14.06 -73.96
N GLU A 124 69.16 -14.18 -73.26
CA GLU A 124 69.22 -14.54 -71.84
C GLU A 124 68.37 -13.60 -70.97
N ALA A 125 68.42 -12.28 -71.21
CA ALA A 125 67.59 -11.30 -70.49
C ALA A 125 66.09 -11.46 -70.79
N THR A 126 65.68 -11.86 -72.00
CA THR A 126 64.27 -12.19 -72.28
C THR A 126 63.83 -13.47 -71.59
N LEU A 127 64.67 -14.52 -71.58
CA LEU A 127 64.39 -15.79 -70.90
C LEU A 127 64.23 -15.58 -69.39
N VAL A 128 65.12 -14.79 -68.76
CA VAL A 128 65.02 -14.45 -67.33
C VAL A 128 63.77 -13.62 -67.02
N ARG A 129 63.37 -12.68 -67.90
CA ARG A 129 62.12 -11.92 -67.73
C ARG A 129 60.88 -12.82 -67.80
N VAL A 130 60.78 -13.67 -68.83
CA VAL A 130 59.65 -14.60 -68.98
C VAL A 130 59.58 -15.59 -67.81
N ALA A 131 60.72 -16.08 -67.31
CA ALA A 131 60.77 -16.92 -66.12
C ALA A 131 60.27 -16.18 -64.87
N ALA A 132 60.73 -14.94 -64.63
CA ALA A 132 60.32 -14.14 -63.48
C ALA A 132 58.85 -13.68 -63.56
N GLU A 133 58.33 -13.40 -64.75
CA GLU A 133 56.91 -13.11 -64.99
C GLU A 133 56.06 -14.36 -64.67
N HIS A 134 56.47 -15.54 -65.15
CA HIS A 134 55.77 -16.78 -64.87
C HIS A 134 55.82 -17.18 -63.38
N GLU A 135 56.96 -17.00 -62.71
CA GLU A 135 57.07 -17.21 -61.26
C GLU A 135 56.17 -16.22 -60.48
N ALA A 136 56.13 -14.95 -60.89
CA ALA A 136 55.23 -13.96 -60.29
C ALA A 136 53.74 -14.31 -60.51
N GLU A 137 53.37 -14.89 -61.65
CA GLU A 137 52.02 -15.42 -61.89
C GLU A 137 51.70 -16.64 -61.03
N GLN A 138 52.63 -17.60 -60.90
CA GLN A 138 52.46 -18.76 -60.02
C GLN A 138 52.27 -18.33 -58.55
N MET A 139 53.13 -17.42 -58.06
CA MET A 139 53.04 -16.88 -56.69
C MET A 139 51.74 -16.11 -56.45
N ARG A 140 51.24 -15.35 -57.44
CA ARG A 140 49.91 -14.71 -57.38
C ARG A 140 48.79 -15.73 -57.32
N GLY A 141 48.84 -16.77 -58.15
CA GLY A 141 47.86 -17.85 -58.17
C GLY A 141 47.77 -18.59 -56.82
N GLN A 142 48.92 -18.97 -56.26
CA GLN A 142 49.02 -19.58 -54.93
C GLN A 142 48.46 -18.67 -53.84
N ALA A 143 48.84 -17.38 -53.84
CA ALA A 143 48.35 -16.41 -52.87
C ALA A 143 46.82 -16.19 -52.95
N ILE A 144 46.23 -16.23 -54.16
CA ILE A 144 44.77 -16.14 -54.34
C ILE A 144 44.09 -17.38 -53.73
N VAL A 145 44.57 -18.59 -54.03
CA VAL A 145 44.00 -19.83 -53.47
C VAL A 145 44.11 -19.85 -51.95
N GLU A 146 45.26 -19.49 -51.38
CA GLU A 146 45.45 -19.37 -49.94
C GLU A 146 44.49 -18.35 -49.29
N LEU A 147 44.23 -17.22 -49.94
CA LEU A 147 43.29 -16.20 -49.44
C LEU A 147 41.84 -16.67 -49.55
N GLU A 148 41.48 -17.40 -50.60
CA GLU A 148 40.15 -18.00 -50.72
C GLU A 148 39.92 -19.10 -49.69
N ASP A 149 40.90 -19.96 -49.42
CA ASP A 149 40.77 -21.04 -48.44
C ASP A 149 40.72 -20.51 -47.00
N LYS A 150 41.58 -19.53 -46.66
CA LYS A 150 41.48 -18.81 -45.38
C LYS A 150 40.14 -18.08 -45.24
N ARG A 151 39.58 -17.55 -46.35
CA ARG A 151 38.26 -16.92 -46.35
C ARG A 151 37.13 -17.92 -46.14
N LYS A 152 37.21 -19.13 -46.70
CA LYS A 152 36.25 -20.23 -46.47
C LYS A 152 36.27 -20.63 -44.99
N GLN A 153 37.46 -20.93 -44.46
CA GLN A 153 37.68 -21.27 -43.05
C GLN A 153 37.10 -20.20 -42.10
N LEU A 154 37.42 -18.92 -42.31
CA LEU A 154 36.90 -17.83 -41.48
C LEU A 154 35.37 -17.63 -41.59
N LEU A 155 34.74 -18.03 -42.70
CA LEU A 155 33.28 -18.02 -42.82
C LEU A 155 32.65 -19.21 -42.09
N GLU A 156 33.22 -20.41 -42.24
CA GLU A 156 32.81 -21.63 -41.54
C GLU A 156 32.96 -21.47 -40.00
N ASP A 157 34.06 -20.88 -39.53
CA ASP A 157 34.29 -20.54 -38.11
C ASP A 157 33.25 -19.53 -37.60
N VAL A 158 32.91 -18.50 -38.38
CA VAL A 158 31.91 -17.49 -38.01
C VAL A 158 30.50 -18.07 -37.99
N GLU A 159 30.16 -18.97 -38.91
CA GLU A 159 28.87 -19.67 -38.91
C GLU A 159 28.79 -20.66 -37.72
N ALA A 160 29.87 -21.37 -37.40
CA ALA A 160 29.95 -22.24 -36.23
C ALA A 160 29.80 -21.46 -34.91
N MET A 161 30.58 -20.39 -34.72
CA MET A 161 30.48 -19.51 -33.54
C MET A 161 29.08 -18.89 -33.41
N ARG A 162 28.45 -18.51 -34.53
CA ARG A 162 27.08 -17.98 -34.53
C ARG A 162 26.05 -19.05 -34.15
N ALA A 163 26.20 -20.27 -34.66
CA ALA A 163 25.33 -21.39 -34.31
C ALA A 163 25.44 -21.73 -32.82
N GLU A 164 26.66 -21.85 -32.29
CA GLU A 164 26.91 -22.08 -30.87
C GLU A 164 26.32 -20.97 -30.00
N ALA A 165 26.60 -19.69 -30.30
CA ALA A 165 26.07 -18.56 -29.56
C ALA A 165 24.53 -18.50 -29.58
N SER A 166 23.89 -18.92 -30.70
CA SER A 166 22.43 -19.02 -30.77
C SER A 166 21.88 -20.16 -29.91
N ALA A 167 22.51 -21.33 -29.91
CA ALA A 167 22.11 -22.46 -29.08
C ALA A 167 22.27 -22.14 -27.57
N GLN A 168 23.39 -21.52 -27.18
CA GLN A 168 23.62 -21.06 -25.81
C GLN A 168 22.57 -20.03 -25.35
N ALA A 169 22.16 -19.11 -26.25
CA ALA A 169 21.11 -18.14 -25.96
C ALA A 169 19.73 -18.80 -25.80
N ASP A 170 19.36 -19.74 -26.68
CA ASP A 170 18.10 -20.47 -26.61
C ASP A 170 18.03 -21.38 -25.37
N ASP A 171 19.13 -22.04 -25.00
CA ASP A 171 19.22 -22.82 -23.76
C ASP A 171 19.09 -21.93 -22.51
N LEU A 172 19.73 -20.76 -22.48
CA LEU A 172 19.60 -19.80 -21.37
C LEU A 172 18.16 -19.24 -21.27
N LEU A 173 17.52 -18.96 -22.41
CA LEU A 173 16.10 -18.57 -22.47
C LEU A 173 15.20 -19.71 -21.98
N ALA A 174 15.47 -20.95 -22.37
CA ALA A 174 14.71 -22.11 -21.90
C ALA A 174 14.91 -22.39 -20.40
N GLN A 175 16.10 -22.19 -19.85
CA GLN A 175 16.39 -22.29 -18.42
C GLN A 175 15.66 -21.20 -17.63
N THR A 176 15.87 -19.93 -17.98
CA THR A 176 15.23 -18.80 -17.28
C THR A 176 13.69 -18.83 -17.39
N GLN A 177 13.11 -19.30 -18.49
CA GLN A 177 11.66 -19.53 -18.59
C GLN A 177 11.16 -20.62 -17.61
N ARG A 178 11.91 -21.71 -17.43
CA ARG A 178 11.57 -22.77 -16.45
C ARG A 178 11.68 -22.25 -15.02
N GLU A 179 12.73 -21.49 -14.70
CA GLU A 179 12.92 -20.86 -13.39
C GLU A 179 11.80 -19.86 -13.08
N VAL A 180 11.46 -18.96 -14.01
CA VAL A 180 10.34 -18.02 -13.85
C VAL A 180 9.01 -18.74 -13.69
N ALA A 181 8.77 -19.85 -14.38
CA ALA A 181 7.58 -20.67 -14.19
C ALA A 181 7.53 -21.34 -12.80
N GLN A 182 8.66 -21.87 -12.31
CA GLN A 182 8.78 -22.46 -10.97
C GLN A 182 8.59 -21.41 -9.87
N LEU A 183 9.22 -20.24 -9.99
CA LEU A 183 9.08 -19.14 -9.04
C LEU A 183 7.65 -18.58 -9.00
N ARG A 184 6.97 -18.49 -10.15
CA ARG A 184 5.54 -18.12 -10.20
C ARG A 184 4.68 -19.15 -9.50
N LEU A 185 4.86 -20.45 -9.80
CA LEU A 185 4.09 -21.52 -9.17
C LEU A 185 4.31 -21.56 -7.64
N ALA A 186 5.55 -21.36 -7.17
CA ALA A 186 5.86 -21.26 -5.75
C ALA A 186 5.17 -20.04 -5.10
N ALA A 187 5.30 -18.85 -5.69
CA ALA A 187 4.65 -17.63 -5.18
C ALA A 187 3.11 -17.73 -5.19
N GLU A 188 2.53 -18.39 -6.19
CA GLU A 188 1.08 -18.66 -6.23
C GLU A 188 0.64 -19.64 -5.14
N GLN A 189 1.42 -20.69 -4.86
CA GLN A 189 1.16 -21.63 -3.75
C GLN A 189 1.33 -20.95 -2.39
N GLU A 190 2.37 -20.15 -2.19
CA GLU A 190 2.56 -19.35 -0.97
C GLU A 190 1.42 -18.35 -0.77
N ALA A 191 0.99 -17.64 -1.81
CA ALA A 191 -0.15 -16.73 -1.75
C ALA A 191 -1.47 -17.45 -1.46
N GLN A 192 -1.68 -18.67 -1.98
CA GLN A 192 -2.83 -19.50 -1.63
C GLN A 192 -2.78 -19.98 -0.17
N ASN A 193 -1.62 -20.46 0.29
CA ASN A 193 -1.42 -20.90 1.67
C ASN A 193 -1.63 -19.76 2.68
N MET A 194 -1.09 -18.57 2.39
CA MET A 194 -1.31 -17.37 3.23
C MET A 194 -2.78 -16.94 3.24
N ARG A 195 -3.50 -17.01 2.10
CA ARG A 195 -4.94 -16.72 2.05
C ARG A 195 -5.74 -17.73 2.87
N LEU A 196 -5.48 -19.03 2.73
CA LEU A 196 -6.16 -20.09 3.47
C LEU A 196 -5.90 -20.00 4.98
N GLY A 197 -4.67 -19.66 5.38
CA GLY A 197 -4.31 -19.34 6.77
C GLY A 197 -5.11 -18.15 7.30
N ALA A 198 -5.06 -17.01 6.61
CA ALA A 198 -5.78 -15.81 7.01
C ALA A 198 -7.31 -16.02 7.06
N THR A 199 -7.91 -16.78 6.14
CA THR A 199 -9.33 -17.15 6.20
C THR A 199 -9.63 -17.99 7.44
N ARG A 200 -8.83 -19.01 7.72
CA ARG A 200 -8.97 -19.85 8.93
C ARG A 200 -8.82 -19.04 10.22
N ASP A 201 -7.86 -18.13 10.28
CA ASP A 201 -7.63 -17.29 11.46
C ASP A 201 -8.79 -16.30 11.68
N VAL A 202 -9.36 -15.74 10.60
CA VAL A 202 -10.58 -14.91 10.67
C VAL A 202 -11.80 -15.72 11.11
N GLU A 203 -11.96 -16.96 10.63
CA GLU A 203 -13.03 -17.86 11.07
C GLU A 203 -12.87 -18.28 12.54
N GLN A 204 -11.65 -18.57 12.98
CA GLN A 204 -11.34 -18.89 14.37
C GLN A 204 -11.57 -17.67 15.30
N ALA A 205 -11.17 -16.47 14.88
CA ALA A 205 -11.42 -15.24 15.62
C ALA A 205 -12.91 -14.90 15.73
N ARG A 206 -13.69 -15.09 14.65
CA ARG A 206 -15.16 -14.98 14.67
C ARG A 206 -15.78 -16.00 15.63
N ALA A 207 -15.40 -17.27 15.52
CA ALA A 207 -15.91 -18.32 16.39
C ALA A 207 -15.51 -18.14 17.88
N ALA A 208 -14.42 -17.43 18.18
CA ALA A 208 -14.07 -17.01 19.54
C ALA A 208 -14.96 -15.84 20.00
N ALA A 209 -15.08 -14.78 19.21
CA ALA A 209 -15.92 -13.62 19.51
C ALA A 209 -17.41 -14.00 19.68
N ASP A 210 -17.93 -14.92 18.87
CA ASP A 210 -19.31 -15.43 19.01
C ASP A 210 -19.50 -16.16 20.34
N ARG A 211 -18.50 -16.95 20.81
CA ARG A 211 -18.55 -17.60 22.13
C ARG A 211 -18.56 -16.55 23.24
N GLU A 212 -17.60 -15.62 23.23
CA GLU A 212 -17.51 -14.52 24.19
C GLU A 212 -18.83 -13.71 24.25
N VAL A 213 -19.44 -13.44 23.10
CA VAL A 213 -20.76 -12.77 23.03
C VAL A 213 -21.88 -13.64 23.62
N THR A 214 -21.89 -14.96 23.40
CA THR A 214 -22.88 -15.84 24.05
C THR A 214 -22.67 -15.99 25.56
N GLU A 215 -21.42 -16.02 26.03
CA GLU A 215 -21.06 -16.09 27.44
C GLU A 215 -21.40 -14.79 28.16
N ALA A 216 -21.03 -13.63 27.59
CA ALA A 216 -21.41 -12.31 28.11
C ALA A 216 -22.95 -12.13 28.15
N ARG A 217 -23.68 -12.59 27.11
CA ARG A 217 -25.15 -12.60 27.13
C ARG A 217 -25.73 -13.50 28.23
N ARG A 218 -25.11 -14.65 28.50
CA ARG A 218 -25.51 -15.56 29.58
C ARG A 218 -25.25 -14.95 30.96
N VAL A 219 -24.08 -14.33 31.19
CA VAL A 219 -23.77 -13.62 32.43
C VAL A 219 -24.77 -12.48 32.64
N LEU A 220 -24.97 -11.62 31.63
CA LEU A 220 -25.95 -10.53 31.68
C LEU A 220 -27.38 -11.02 31.98
N ALA A 221 -27.78 -12.17 31.46
CA ALA A 221 -29.09 -12.76 31.76
C ALA A 221 -29.21 -13.19 33.23
N VAL A 222 -28.19 -13.87 33.77
CA VAL A 222 -28.13 -14.29 35.18
C VAL A 222 -28.07 -13.08 36.12
N GLU A 223 -27.31 -12.04 35.78
CA GLU A 223 -27.26 -10.79 36.55
C GLU A 223 -28.59 -10.04 36.53
N LYS A 224 -29.25 -9.96 35.37
CA LYS A 224 -30.61 -9.39 35.28
C LYS A 224 -31.62 -10.18 36.11
N GLU A 225 -31.55 -11.51 36.10
CA GLU A 225 -32.41 -12.33 36.94
C GLU A 225 -32.12 -12.13 38.43
N ARG A 226 -30.84 -12.09 38.83
CA ARG A 226 -30.45 -11.79 40.22
C ARG A 226 -30.98 -10.43 40.68
N LEU A 227 -30.75 -9.37 39.89
CA LEU A 227 -31.23 -8.03 40.20
C LEU A 227 -32.76 -7.93 40.21
N ALA A 228 -33.46 -8.68 39.34
CA ALA A 228 -34.92 -8.73 39.35
C ALA A 228 -35.47 -9.45 40.60
N ARG A 229 -34.82 -10.54 41.04
CA ARG A 229 -35.15 -11.23 42.30
C ARG A 229 -34.88 -10.33 43.50
N GLU A 230 -33.71 -9.72 43.59
CA GLU A 230 -33.35 -8.79 44.66
C GLU A 230 -34.29 -7.58 44.71
N ALA A 231 -34.71 -7.03 43.55
CA ALA A 231 -35.71 -5.97 43.50
C ALA A 231 -37.09 -6.43 43.97
N ALA A 232 -37.52 -7.65 43.59
CA ALA A 232 -38.79 -8.22 44.02
C ALA A 232 -38.81 -8.58 45.51
N GLU A 233 -37.72 -9.12 46.05
CA GLU A 233 -37.55 -9.43 47.48
C GLU A 233 -37.54 -8.16 48.34
N ASN A 234 -36.82 -7.12 47.90
CA ASN A 234 -36.85 -5.82 48.57
C ASN A 234 -38.23 -5.15 48.49
N HIS A 235 -38.92 -5.24 47.36
CA HIS A 235 -40.28 -4.72 47.22
C HIS A 235 -41.26 -5.48 48.12
N ALA A 236 -41.22 -6.82 48.12
CA ALA A 236 -42.04 -7.66 48.98
C ALA A 236 -41.81 -7.34 50.47
N SER A 237 -40.55 -7.23 50.90
CA SER A 237 -40.17 -6.82 52.26
C SER A 237 -40.71 -5.44 52.62
N ALA A 238 -40.63 -4.46 51.70
CA ALA A 238 -41.18 -3.12 51.91
C ALA A 238 -42.72 -3.11 51.97
N THR A 239 -43.41 -3.90 51.13
CA THR A 239 -44.88 -4.04 51.21
C THR A 239 -45.31 -4.77 52.47
N ASP A 240 -44.56 -5.77 52.94
CA ASP A 240 -44.79 -6.50 54.19
C ASP A 240 -44.64 -5.58 55.40
N GLN A 241 -43.61 -4.74 55.42
CA GLN A 241 -43.39 -3.74 56.47
C GLN A 241 -44.49 -2.67 56.44
N THR A 242 -44.89 -2.22 55.26
CA THR A 242 -45.98 -1.24 55.10
C THR A 242 -47.33 -1.82 55.54
N ALA A 243 -47.64 -3.07 55.17
CA ALA A 243 -48.85 -3.76 55.58
C ALA A 243 -48.90 -3.97 57.11
N LYS A 244 -47.77 -4.34 57.73
CA LYS A 244 -47.65 -4.43 59.20
C LYS A 244 -47.88 -3.07 59.87
N LEU A 245 -47.32 -1.98 59.34
CA LEU A 245 -47.53 -0.63 59.86
C LEU A 245 -48.99 -0.16 59.70
N VAL A 246 -49.66 -0.50 58.60
CA VAL A 246 -51.09 -0.24 58.39
C VAL A 246 -51.94 -1.05 59.37
N GLN A 247 -51.68 -2.36 59.52
CA GLN A 247 -52.39 -3.22 60.47
C GLN A 247 -52.21 -2.74 61.93
N ASP A 248 -51.00 -2.29 62.29
CA ASP A 248 -50.71 -1.67 63.59
C ASP A 248 -51.50 -0.37 63.77
N ALA A 249 -51.58 0.47 62.72
CA ALA A 249 -52.34 1.71 62.75
C ALA A 249 -53.86 1.46 62.86
N GLU A 250 -54.42 0.51 62.11
CA GLU A 250 -55.81 0.07 62.19
C GLU A 250 -56.16 -0.53 63.56
N THR A 251 -55.24 -1.30 64.14
CA THR A 251 -55.40 -1.86 65.50
C THR A 251 -55.38 -0.75 66.56
N ARG A 252 -54.48 0.24 66.43
CA ARG A 252 -54.42 1.41 67.33
C ARG A 252 -55.64 2.32 67.16
N ALA A 253 -56.12 2.51 65.93
CA ALA A 253 -57.30 3.32 65.61
C ALA A 253 -58.58 2.67 66.14
N SER A 254 -58.83 1.39 65.84
CA SER A 254 -59.98 0.65 66.38
C SER A 254 -59.94 0.55 67.92
N ALA A 255 -58.76 0.40 68.53
CA ALA A 255 -58.60 0.49 69.98
C ALA A 255 -58.82 1.91 70.53
N ALA A 256 -58.60 2.97 69.75
CA ALA A 256 -58.96 4.34 70.12
C ALA A 256 -60.47 4.57 69.98
N ASP A 257 -61.11 4.12 68.90
CA ASP A 257 -62.56 4.16 68.70
C ASP A 257 -63.30 3.38 69.79
N ALA A 258 -62.80 2.22 70.19
CA ALA A 258 -63.37 1.43 71.28
C ALA A 258 -63.33 2.22 72.61
N ARG A 259 -62.17 2.81 72.95
CA ARG A 259 -62.03 3.67 74.14
C ARG A 259 -62.89 4.94 74.06
N ALA A 260 -63.03 5.55 72.89
CA ALA A 260 -63.89 6.71 72.68
C ALA A 260 -65.37 6.34 72.86
N ARG A 261 -65.83 5.21 72.31
CA ARG A 261 -67.18 4.68 72.52
C ARG A 261 -67.44 4.32 73.98
N GLU A 262 -66.47 3.72 74.66
CA GLU A 262 -66.58 3.41 76.08
C GLU A 262 -66.67 4.69 76.92
N ALA A 263 -65.80 5.67 76.69
CA ALA A 263 -65.85 6.97 77.37
C ALA A 263 -67.17 7.71 77.09
N MET A 264 -67.70 7.66 75.86
CA MET A 264 -69.03 8.20 75.55
C MET A 264 -70.15 7.46 76.28
N ALA A 265 -70.09 6.13 76.39
CA ALA A 265 -71.07 5.33 77.12
C ALA A 265 -71.01 5.57 78.63
N GLN A 266 -69.80 5.67 79.21
CA GLN A 266 -69.59 6.06 80.61
C GLN A 266 -70.11 7.48 80.87
N ALA A 267 -69.83 8.44 79.98
CA ALA A 267 -70.33 9.82 80.09
C ALA A 267 -71.85 9.91 79.92
N ALA A 268 -72.45 9.11 79.03
CA ALA A 268 -73.90 9.01 78.88
C ALA A 268 -74.56 8.44 80.15
N LYS A 269 -74.00 7.36 80.70
CA LYS A 269 -74.45 6.76 81.96
C LYS A 269 -74.27 7.71 83.16
N ALA A 270 -73.19 8.48 83.19
CA ALA A 270 -72.96 9.50 84.23
C ALA A 270 -73.98 10.64 84.13
N ARG A 271 -74.31 11.10 82.91
CA ARG A 271 -75.40 12.07 82.67
C ARG A 271 -76.76 11.51 83.09
N GLU A 272 -77.08 10.27 82.70
CA GLU A 272 -78.32 9.59 83.08
C GLU A 272 -78.43 9.49 84.62
N ALA A 273 -77.39 9.01 85.29
CA ALA A 273 -77.31 8.93 86.75
C ALA A 273 -77.50 10.31 87.41
N ALA A 274 -76.81 11.35 86.93
CA ALA A 274 -76.96 12.72 87.42
C ALA A 274 -78.38 13.28 87.20
N THR A 275 -79.02 12.98 86.06
CA THR A 275 -80.42 13.38 85.83
C THR A 275 -81.40 12.62 86.73
N ALA A 276 -81.14 11.34 87.03
CA ALA A 276 -81.95 10.54 87.95
C ALA A 276 -81.74 10.96 89.42
N GLU A 277 -80.53 11.38 89.79
CA GLU A 277 -80.21 11.95 91.09
C GLU A 277 -80.84 13.33 91.26
N ALA A 278 -80.73 14.22 90.27
CA ALA A 278 -81.45 15.50 90.26
C ALA A 278 -82.97 15.31 90.35
N ALA A 279 -83.54 14.32 89.64
CA ALA A 279 -84.95 13.98 89.74
C ALA A 279 -85.33 13.46 91.15
N ARG A 280 -84.46 12.68 91.80
CA ARG A 280 -84.65 12.24 93.20
C ARG A 280 -84.55 13.39 94.19
N VAL A 281 -83.60 14.31 94.03
CA VAL A 281 -83.48 15.51 94.88
C VAL A 281 -84.73 16.38 94.73
N MET A 282 -85.21 16.59 93.50
CA MET A 282 -86.45 17.32 93.25
C MET A 282 -87.69 16.63 93.83
N GLU A 283 -87.77 15.30 93.80
CA GLU A 283 -88.90 14.56 94.39
C GLU A 283 -88.82 14.49 95.93
N ASN A 284 -87.62 14.30 96.50
CA ASN A 284 -87.39 14.42 97.94
C ASN A 284 -87.81 15.82 98.42
N ALA A 285 -87.31 16.88 97.78
CA ALA A 285 -87.69 18.27 98.10
C ALA A 285 -89.19 18.53 97.95
N ARG A 286 -89.87 17.93 96.96
CA ARG A 286 -91.34 17.95 96.87
C ARG A 286 -92.00 17.25 98.04
N THR A 287 -91.51 16.08 98.47
CA THR A 287 -92.08 15.38 99.63
C THR A 287 -91.79 16.08 100.95
N GLU A 288 -90.63 16.72 101.10
CA GLU A 288 -90.27 17.55 102.25
C GLU A 288 -91.13 18.81 102.30
N VAL A 289 -91.31 19.53 101.18
CA VAL A 289 -92.23 20.67 101.08
C VAL A 289 -93.68 20.23 101.33
N ALA A 290 -94.10 19.06 100.83
CA ALA A 290 -95.44 18.53 101.10
C ALA A 290 -95.62 18.13 102.57
N GLN A 291 -94.59 17.59 103.23
CA GLN A 291 -94.58 17.33 104.67
C GLN A 291 -94.58 18.61 105.49
N LEU A 292 -93.84 19.65 105.07
CA LEU A 292 -93.82 20.97 105.70
C LEU A 292 -95.17 21.67 105.58
N ILE A 293 -95.83 21.57 104.42
CA ILE A 293 -97.20 22.05 104.23
C ILE A 293 -98.18 21.21 105.06
N ALA A 294 -98.01 19.90 105.16
CA ALA A 294 -98.86 19.04 105.99
C ALA A 294 -98.69 19.31 107.49
N SER A 295 -97.48 19.55 107.98
CA SER A 295 -97.22 19.92 109.38
C SER A 295 -97.72 21.33 109.68
N ALA A 296 -97.41 22.32 108.83
CA ALA A 296 -97.90 23.68 108.99
C ALA A 296 -99.43 23.78 108.91
N THR A 297 -100.09 22.98 108.05
CA THR A 297 -101.57 22.92 108.01
C THR A 297 -102.17 22.13 109.16
N ALA A 298 -101.51 21.08 109.68
CA ALA A 298 -101.93 20.40 110.91
C ALA A 298 -101.76 21.29 112.14
N GLU A 299 -100.70 22.10 112.20
CA GLU A 299 -100.45 23.08 113.25
C GLU A 299 -101.42 24.26 113.17
N ALA A 300 -101.66 24.82 111.98
CA ALA A 300 -102.70 25.82 111.78
C ALA A 300 -104.11 25.29 112.08
N GLN A 301 -104.39 24.00 111.84
CA GLN A 301 -105.62 23.33 112.29
C GLN A 301 -105.67 23.18 113.81
N LYS A 302 -104.57 22.78 114.45
CA LYS A 302 -104.44 22.68 115.92
C LYS A 302 -104.67 24.04 116.58
N ILE A 303 -104.04 25.11 116.07
CA ILE A 303 -104.23 26.50 116.52
C ILE A 303 -105.70 26.94 116.32
N ARG A 304 -106.32 26.62 115.18
CA ARG A 304 -107.76 26.85 114.97
C ARG A 304 -108.62 26.09 115.97
N VAL A 305 -108.28 24.84 116.32
CA VAL A 305 -109.04 24.03 117.28
C VAL A 305 -108.84 24.54 118.71
N THR A 306 -107.64 24.93 119.13
CA THR A 306 -107.44 25.56 120.45
C THR A 306 -108.20 26.87 120.52
N ALA A 307 -107.99 27.79 119.57
CA ALA A 307 -108.66 29.09 119.53
C ALA A 307 -110.19 28.99 119.46
N THR A 308 -110.75 28.01 118.72
CA THR A 308 -112.21 27.78 118.71
C THR A 308 -112.69 27.17 120.03
N THR A 309 -111.96 26.24 120.67
CA THR A 309 -112.33 25.75 122.02
C THR A 309 -112.12 26.79 123.13
N GLU A 310 -111.28 27.79 122.92
CA GLU A 310 -111.08 28.93 123.82
C GLU A 310 -112.20 29.97 123.63
N ALA A 311 -112.59 30.28 122.38
CA ALA A 311 -113.78 31.07 122.08
C ALA A 311 -115.07 30.39 122.57
N ASP A 312 -115.18 29.06 122.47
CA ASP A 312 -116.29 28.28 123.04
C ASP A 312 -116.28 28.28 124.57
N ARG A 313 -115.10 28.30 125.21
CA ARG A 313 -115.01 28.50 126.67
C ARG A 313 -115.44 29.92 127.05
N HIS A 314 -114.86 30.96 126.45
CA HIS A 314 -115.20 32.36 126.71
C HIS A 314 -116.69 32.64 126.47
N THR A 315 -117.29 32.15 125.38
CA THR A 315 -118.74 32.32 125.14
C THR A 315 -119.62 31.42 126.02
N ARG A 316 -119.07 30.45 126.76
CA ARG A 316 -119.79 29.76 127.85
C ARG A 316 -119.66 30.53 129.16
N THR A 317 -118.49 31.08 129.49
CA THR A 317 -118.29 31.97 130.64
C THR A 317 -119.19 33.21 130.54
N LEU A 318 -119.12 33.93 129.41
CA LEU A 318 -119.95 35.12 129.14
C LEU A 318 -121.45 34.81 129.15
N ARG A 319 -121.88 33.63 128.70
CA ARG A 319 -123.29 33.21 128.83
C ARG A 319 -123.68 32.97 130.29
N ALA A 320 -122.84 32.31 131.08
CA ALA A 320 -123.08 32.10 132.51
C ALA A 320 -123.12 33.44 133.28
N GLU A 321 -122.24 34.39 132.94
CA GLU A 321 -122.25 35.74 133.50
C GLU A 321 -123.53 36.51 133.12
N VAL A 322 -123.98 36.43 131.87
CA VAL A 322 -125.26 37.01 131.43
C VAL A 322 -126.45 36.37 132.15
N GLU A 323 -126.45 35.06 132.37
CA GLU A 323 -127.50 34.38 133.14
C GLU A 323 -127.49 34.75 134.63
N ASP A 324 -126.32 34.97 135.24
CA ASP A 324 -126.23 35.38 136.65
C ASP A 324 -126.62 36.86 136.82
N LEU A 325 -126.25 37.72 135.86
CA LEU A 325 -126.73 39.11 135.78
C LEU A 325 -128.26 39.18 135.56
N GLN A 326 -128.83 38.29 134.73
CA GLN A 326 -130.28 38.19 134.56
C GLN A 326 -130.97 37.72 135.85
N ARG A 327 -130.46 36.69 136.53
CA ARG A 327 -130.97 36.24 137.84
C ARG A 327 -130.89 37.33 138.91
N ARG A 328 -129.79 38.10 138.97
CA ARG A 328 -129.67 39.28 139.85
C ARG A 328 -130.70 40.36 139.51
N ARG A 329 -130.91 40.64 138.22
CA ARG A 329 -131.94 41.60 137.74
C ARG A 329 -133.36 41.17 138.11
N GLU A 330 -133.69 39.89 137.99
CA GLU A 330 -135.00 39.36 138.38
C GLU A 330 -135.20 39.38 139.91
N GLY A 331 -134.17 39.05 140.69
CA GLY A 331 -134.20 39.21 142.15
C GLY A 331 -134.42 40.66 142.60
N ILE A 332 -133.75 41.62 141.97
CA ILE A 332 -133.93 43.05 142.24
C ILE A 332 -135.34 43.51 141.86
N LEU A 333 -135.88 43.08 140.71
CA LEU A 333 -137.25 43.42 140.29
C LEU A 333 -138.32 42.82 141.21
N ALA A 334 -138.10 41.61 141.74
CA ALA A 334 -138.99 41.01 142.74
C ALA A 334 -138.95 41.78 144.07
N GLN A 335 -137.77 42.15 144.57
CA GLN A 335 -137.63 42.89 145.83
C GLN A 335 -138.20 44.32 145.76
N MET A 336 -138.10 44.99 144.61
CA MET A 336 -138.74 46.29 144.37
C MET A 336 -140.28 46.23 144.30
N GLY A 337 -140.87 45.04 144.20
CA GLY A 337 -142.32 44.86 144.32
C GLY A 337 -142.84 44.94 145.76
N GLN A 338 -142.05 44.48 146.74
CA GLN A 338 -142.53 44.16 148.09
C GLN A 338 -142.12 45.17 149.17
N LEU A 339 -141.22 46.11 148.85
CA LEU A 339 -140.86 47.26 149.71
C LEU A 339 -141.28 48.61 149.09
N ARG A 340 -142.41 48.61 148.36
CA ARG A 340 -143.11 49.82 147.90
C ARG A 340 -144.37 50.14 148.72
N ASP A 341 -144.91 49.15 149.44
CA ASP A 341 -146.04 49.32 150.38
C ASP A 341 -145.62 49.84 151.77
N ILE A 342 -144.32 49.89 152.05
CA ILE A 342 -143.73 50.46 153.27
C ILE A 342 -142.56 51.34 152.84
N VAL A 343 -142.34 52.47 153.53
CA VAL A 343 -141.38 53.53 153.15
C VAL A 343 -141.82 54.34 151.92
N SER A 344 -143.09 54.76 151.91
CA SER A 344 -143.49 56.05 151.33
C SER A 344 -142.95 57.22 152.18
N SER A 345 -141.64 57.24 152.45
CA SER A 345 -141.00 58.07 153.47
C SER A 345 -139.58 58.46 153.04
N PHE A 346 -139.45 59.68 152.53
CA PHE A 346 -138.20 60.39 152.20
C PHE A 346 -137.31 59.76 151.11
N ALA A 347 -137.43 60.31 149.89
CA ALA A 347 -136.46 61.22 149.25
C ALA A 347 -134.93 61.12 149.60
N PRO A 348 -134.00 61.52 148.70
CA PRO A 348 -134.12 61.88 147.27
C PRO A 348 -132.95 61.40 146.35
N THR A 349 -132.96 61.85 145.09
CA THR A 349 -131.79 62.22 144.23
C THR A 349 -130.58 61.29 143.99
N SER A 350 -130.32 61.08 142.68
CA SER A 350 -129.04 61.30 141.96
C SER A 350 -127.81 60.37 142.09
N VAL A 351 -127.20 60.05 140.92
CA VAL A 351 -125.73 60.12 140.63
C VAL A 351 -124.89 58.92 141.17
N GLU A 352 -123.82 58.37 140.56
CA GLU A 352 -122.87 58.78 139.49
C GLU A 352 -122.08 57.59 138.84
N VAL A 353 -121.04 57.90 138.03
CA VAL A 353 -119.72 57.20 137.90
C VAL A 353 -119.56 55.99 136.95
N THR A 354 -118.29 55.62 136.70
CA THR A 354 -117.54 55.64 135.43
C THR A 354 -116.34 54.66 135.43
N GLN A 355 -115.72 54.38 134.25
CA GLN A 355 -114.34 53.85 134.08
C GLN A 355 -114.02 52.46 134.68
N PRO A 356 -112.79 51.86 134.54
CA PRO A 356 -111.52 52.31 133.91
C PRO A 356 -110.83 51.36 132.88
N ASP A 357 -109.93 51.95 132.06
CA ASP A 357 -108.48 51.70 131.82
C ASP A 357 -107.89 50.25 131.94
N ALA A 358 -107.14 49.70 130.94
CA ALA A 358 -105.68 49.79 130.61
C ALA A 358 -104.80 48.68 131.30
N VAL A 359 -103.53 48.33 130.97
CA VAL A 359 -102.37 48.91 130.22
C VAL A 359 -101.41 47.79 129.68
N ASP A 360 -100.63 48.08 128.61
CA ASP A 360 -99.25 47.64 128.16
C ASP A 360 -98.81 46.13 128.28
N GLU A 361 -97.56 45.57 128.22
CA GLU A 361 -96.07 45.85 128.15
C GLU A 361 -95.38 44.48 127.70
N ASP A 362 -94.13 44.20 127.20
CA ASP A 362 -93.00 44.85 126.45
C ASP A 362 -91.96 43.77 125.91
N ASP A 363 -90.90 44.15 125.12
CA ASP A 363 -89.61 43.45 124.74
C ASP A 363 -89.57 42.02 124.04
N ALA A 364 -88.50 41.48 123.37
CA ALA A 364 -87.31 41.96 122.61
C ALA A 364 -86.43 40.82 121.96
N VAL A 365 -85.33 41.20 121.24
CA VAL A 365 -84.00 40.51 120.99
C VAL A 365 -83.64 39.87 119.59
N ASP A 366 -82.54 40.38 119.00
CA ASP A 366 -81.41 39.86 118.13
C ASP A 366 -81.42 38.47 117.43
N THR A 367 -80.67 38.12 116.35
CA THR A 367 -80.01 38.75 115.14
C THR A 367 -79.62 37.55 114.17
N ASP A 368 -78.64 37.46 113.23
CA ASP A 368 -77.53 38.30 112.69
C ASP A 368 -76.94 37.82 111.30
N GLU A 369 -76.01 38.64 110.76
CA GLU A 369 -74.85 38.47 109.83
C GLU A 369 -74.66 37.35 108.75
N VAL A 370 -73.93 37.78 107.67
CA VAL A 370 -72.95 37.06 106.81
C VAL A 370 -73.48 36.19 105.62
N GLU A 371 -73.02 36.28 104.34
CA GLU A 371 -71.95 37.10 103.71
C GLU A 371 -72.17 37.56 102.22
N VAL A 372 -71.51 36.96 101.20
CA VAL A 372 -71.03 37.61 99.92
C VAL A 372 -70.99 36.69 98.67
N ALA A 373 -70.95 37.36 97.49
CA ALA A 373 -70.91 36.95 96.05
C ALA A 373 -69.93 35.82 95.61
N GLU A 374 -70.08 35.20 94.42
CA GLU A 374 -69.58 35.70 93.10
C GLU A 374 -70.14 34.89 91.88
N ALA A 375 -70.24 35.49 90.67
CA ALA A 375 -70.62 34.79 89.41
C ALA A 375 -70.26 35.57 88.11
N ALA A 376 -70.14 34.84 86.98
CA ALA A 376 -70.05 35.29 85.56
C ALA A 376 -68.75 36.01 85.09
N GLU A 377 -68.30 35.98 83.82
CA GLU A 377 -68.36 34.98 82.72
C GLU A 377 -67.35 35.39 81.57
N THR A 378 -67.04 34.49 80.62
CA THR A 378 -66.46 34.73 79.26
C THR A 378 -65.03 35.32 79.04
N GLU A 379 -64.20 34.54 78.30
CA GLU A 379 -63.35 34.79 77.09
C GLU A 379 -63.19 36.21 76.44
N PRO A 380 -62.29 36.45 75.43
CA PRO A 380 -61.24 35.60 74.78
C PRO A 380 -59.89 36.29 74.34
N VAL A 381 -59.05 35.53 73.60
CA VAL A 381 -57.99 35.86 72.57
C VAL A 381 -56.74 36.76 72.83
N ASP A 382 -55.58 36.08 72.68
CA ASP A 382 -54.50 36.27 71.66
C ASP A 382 -53.75 37.62 71.47
N ALA A 383 -52.41 37.56 71.35
CA ALA A 383 -51.55 38.68 71.01
C ALA A 383 -50.12 38.29 70.52
N ALA A 384 -49.69 38.92 69.41
CA ALA A 384 -48.29 39.16 68.98
C ALA A 384 -47.40 37.96 68.55
N ALA A 385 -46.47 38.08 67.59
CA ALA A 385 -46.21 39.15 66.61
C ALA A 385 -45.37 38.65 65.40
N ALA A 386 -45.18 39.54 64.41
CA ALA A 386 -44.59 39.30 63.09
C ALA A 386 -43.07 39.01 63.03
N ALA A 387 -42.65 38.37 61.93
CA ALA A 387 -41.34 38.60 61.29
C ALA A 387 -41.38 38.31 59.77
N GLN A 388 -40.51 38.96 59.01
CA GLN A 388 -40.17 38.78 57.58
C GLN A 388 -38.63 38.61 57.48
N PRO A 389 -37.98 38.38 56.31
CA PRO A 389 -38.34 37.66 55.08
C PRO A 389 -37.24 36.62 54.67
N GLU A 390 -37.28 36.17 53.41
CA GLU A 390 -36.17 35.59 52.60
C GLU A 390 -34.82 36.38 52.66
N PRO A 391 -33.63 35.86 52.21
CA PRO A 391 -33.46 35.08 50.96
C PRO A 391 -32.26 34.09 50.76
N ALA A 392 -32.19 33.54 49.54
CA ALA A 392 -31.00 33.44 48.66
C ALA A 392 -30.18 32.13 48.48
N VAL A 393 -30.37 31.54 47.28
CA VAL A 393 -29.36 31.12 46.27
C VAL A 393 -28.17 30.21 46.68
N GLN A 394 -28.11 29.00 46.09
CA GLN A 394 -26.99 28.53 45.24
C GLN A 394 -27.25 27.15 44.60
N GLN A 395 -27.28 27.09 43.26
CA GLN A 395 -26.98 25.87 42.49
C GLN A 395 -26.01 26.23 41.36
N ARG A 396 -25.02 25.37 41.13
CA ARG A 396 -24.00 25.54 40.08
C ARG A 396 -24.56 25.08 38.73
N LYS A 397 -24.05 25.68 37.65
CA LYS A 397 -24.35 25.31 36.27
C LYS A 397 -23.06 24.95 35.56
N ASP A 398 -22.73 23.66 35.57
CA ASP A 398 -21.58 23.10 34.87
C ASP A 398 -21.97 22.57 33.47
N ALA A 399 -20.97 22.46 32.60
CA ALA A 399 -20.96 21.78 31.29
C ALA A 399 -21.96 22.23 30.20
N SER A 400 -21.41 22.90 29.19
CA SER A 400 -21.59 22.57 27.77
C SER A 400 -20.29 22.86 27.01
#